data_AF-A0A072N894-F1
#
_entry.id   AF-A0A072N894-F1
#
_cell.length_a   1.000
_cell.length_b   1.000
_cell.length_c   1.000
_cell.angle_alpha   90.00
_cell.angle_beta   90.00
_cell.angle_gamma   90.00
#
_symmetry.space_group_name_H-M   'P 1'
#
loop_
_entity.id
_entity.type
_entity.pdbx_description
1 polymer ?
#
loop_
_entity_poly.entity_id
_entity_poly.type
_entity_poly.pdbx_seq_one_letter_code
_entity_poly.pdbx_strand_id
1 'polypeptide(L)'
;MTDASISSSGTQTSSLVIAKAKELHAYLEQSGIKPTAQSANQLRKVIDQAPTPASLVTGVRIVAEAVRDYHVVRQQEETKRAEIASQTAVRLQELDLSRELLAQYLDRSFDERRDNFVRLFDALDRAQAEGDQTSMSAALDGILALAKSSPFLSLAEARRRMAQGDYEVEL
;
A
#
# COMPACT_ATOMS: atom_id res chain seq x y z
N MET A 1 -12.69 30.75 65.98
CA MET A 1 -13.39 30.00 64.93
C MET A 1 -13.87 31.04 63.93
N THR A 2 -13.56 31.07 62.64
CA THR A 2 -13.06 30.08 61.68
C THR A 2 -12.93 30.88 60.37
N ASP A 3 -11.74 31.32 59.96
CA ASP A 3 -11.62 31.92 58.60
C ASP A 3 -10.22 31.95 57.95
N ALA A 4 -9.19 31.40 58.58
CA ALA A 4 -7.85 31.33 57.97
C ALA A 4 -7.58 30.02 57.19
N SER A 5 -8.39 28.98 57.38
CA SER A 5 -8.11 27.65 56.82
C SER A 5 -8.68 27.41 55.42
N ILE A 6 -9.65 28.21 54.96
CA ILE A 6 -10.31 28.01 53.66
C ILE A 6 -9.53 28.70 52.51
N SER A 7 -8.77 29.76 52.80
CA SER A 7 -7.98 30.49 51.80
C SER A 7 -6.69 29.76 51.38
N SER A 8 -6.05 29.02 52.29
CA SER A 8 -4.79 28.29 52.01
C SER A 8 -5.00 26.98 51.21
N SER A 9 -6.15 26.33 51.35
CA SER A 9 -6.48 25.09 50.62
C SER A 9 -6.83 25.37 49.15
N GLY A 10 -7.50 26.48 48.85
CA GLY A 10 -7.80 26.92 47.48
C GLY A 10 -6.55 27.29 46.67
N THR A 11 -5.54 27.89 47.32
CA THR A 11 -4.26 28.25 46.70
C THR A 11 -3.35 27.04 46.46
N GLN A 12 -3.28 26.08 47.40
CA GLN A 12 -2.54 24.83 47.20
C GLN A 12 -3.15 23.95 46.10
N THR A 13 -4.47 23.80 46.08
CA THR A 13 -5.17 23.02 45.04
C THR A 13 -4.97 23.62 43.65
N SER A 14 -5.00 24.95 43.55
CA SER A 14 -4.74 25.66 42.28
C SER A 14 -3.29 25.47 41.80
N SER A 15 -2.31 25.47 42.72
CA SER A 15 -0.91 25.24 42.38
C SER A 15 -0.62 23.81 41.88
N LEU A 16 -1.27 22.81 42.46
CA LEU A 16 -1.13 21.40 42.07
C LEU A 16 -1.70 21.14 40.67
N VAL A 17 -2.86 21.73 40.37
CA VAL A 17 -3.50 21.57 39.06
C VAL A 17 -2.69 22.24 37.95
N ILE A 18 -2.10 23.41 38.21
CA ILE A 18 -1.19 24.08 37.26
C ILE A 18 0.05 23.22 37.00
N ALA A 19 0.63 22.62 38.05
CA ALA A 19 1.77 21.73 37.91
C ALA A 19 1.43 20.50 37.04
N LYS A 20 0.27 19.86 37.29
CA LYS A 20 -0.17 18.69 36.50
C LYS A 20 -0.57 19.03 35.07
N ALA A 21 -1.14 20.20 34.83
CA ALA A 21 -1.42 20.69 33.48
C ALA A 21 -0.13 20.91 32.67
N LYS A 22 0.93 21.44 33.32
CA LYS A 22 2.26 21.61 32.69
C LYS A 22 2.94 20.28 32.40
N GLU A 23 2.89 19.32 33.33
CA GLU A 23 3.43 17.97 33.11
C GLU A 23 2.77 17.27 31.92
N LEU A 24 1.45 17.36 31.82
CA LEU A 24 0.73 16.79 30.69
C LEU A 24 1.06 17.52 29.38
N HIS A 25 1.14 18.86 29.38
CA HIS A 25 1.54 19.60 28.19
C HIS A 25 2.93 19.16 27.69
N ALA A 26 3.89 19.01 28.60
CA ALA A 26 5.22 18.51 28.26
C ALA A 26 5.19 17.07 27.72
N TYR A 27 4.33 16.21 28.28
CA TYR A 27 4.12 14.84 27.78
C TYR A 27 3.51 14.81 26.37
N LEU A 28 2.54 15.69 26.09
CA LEU A 28 1.92 15.83 24.77
C LEU A 28 2.90 16.34 23.71
N GLU A 29 3.79 17.30 24.07
CA GLU A 29 4.84 17.79 23.16
C GLU A 29 5.90 16.73 22.86
N GLN A 30 6.32 15.95 23.87
CA GLN A 30 7.32 14.89 23.69
C GLN A 30 6.79 13.67 22.93
N SER A 31 5.48 13.40 22.99
CA SER A 31 4.84 12.25 22.33
C SER A 31 4.45 12.51 20.87
N GLY A 32 4.67 13.73 20.34
CA GLY A 32 4.36 14.09 18.96
C GLY A 32 2.85 14.15 18.65
N ILE A 33 2.02 14.10 19.69
CA ILE A 33 0.56 14.16 19.60
C ILE A 33 0.18 15.62 19.42
N LYS A 34 -0.26 16.00 18.22
CA LYS A 34 -0.79 17.35 17.97
C LYS A 34 -2.24 17.40 18.46
N PRO A 35 -2.56 18.12 19.55
CA PRO A 35 -3.95 18.33 19.93
C PRO A 35 -4.69 19.02 18.79
N THR A 36 -5.96 18.67 18.61
CA THR A 36 -6.86 19.29 17.64
C THR A 36 -6.85 20.82 17.81
N ALA A 37 -6.97 21.59 16.72
CA ALA A 37 -6.87 23.06 16.75
C ALA A 37 -7.81 23.73 17.78
N GLN A 38 -8.95 23.09 18.06
CA GLN A 38 -9.91 23.51 19.09
C GLN A 38 -9.36 23.33 20.51
N SER A 39 -8.75 22.20 20.82
CA SER A 39 -8.17 21.86 22.13
C SER A 39 -6.95 22.74 22.44
N ALA A 40 -6.13 23.05 21.42
CA ALA A 40 -4.98 23.97 21.54
C ALA A 40 -5.42 25.40 21.89
N ASN A 41 -6.49 25.91 21.27
CA ASN A 41 -7.01 27.24 21.57
C ASN A 41 -7.64 27.33 22.96
N GLN A 42 -8.30 26.27 23.44
CA GLN A 42 -8.87 26.26 24.78
C GLN A 42 -7.82 26.15 25.88
N LEU A 43 -6.74 25.37 25.68
CA LEU A 43 -5.60 25.32 26.61
C LEU A 43 -4.95 26.69 26.79
N ARG A 44 -4.72 27.38 25.67
CA ARG A 44 -4.11 28.71 25.68
C ARG A 44 -4.96 29.75 26.44
N LYS A 45 -6.28 29.70 26.26
CA LYS A 45 -7.23 30.55 27.00
C LYS A 45 -7.22 30.30 28.52
N VAL A 46 -7.02 29.05 28.95
CA VAL A 46 -6.92 28.67 30.38
C VAL A 46 -5.57 29.10 30.99
N ILE A 47 -4.49 29.10 30.19
CA ILE A 47 -3.16 29.56 30.62
C ILE A 47 -3.12 31.09 30.80
N ASP A 48 -3.79 31.82 29.92
CA ASP A 48 -3.79 33.30 29.90
C ASP A 48 -4.73 33.94 30.94
N GLN A 49 -5.63 33.17 31.59
CA GLN A 49 -6.61 33.67 32.55
C GLN A 49 -6.32 33.13 33.96
N ALA A 50 -6.44 34.00 34.99
CA ALA A 50 -6.22 33.60 36.38
C ALA A 50 -7.06 32.37 36.76
N PRO A 51 -6.50 31.38 37.48
CA PRO A 51 -7.15 30.11 37.72
C PRO A 51 -8.39 30.30 38.59
N THR A 52 -9.56 30.22 37.95
CA THR A 52 -10.85 30.08 38.62
C THR A 52 -11.19 28.59 38.77
N PRO A 53 -12.01 28.18 39.75
CA PRO A 53 -12.49 26.80 39.84
C PRO A 53 -13.09 26.27 38.52
N ALA A 54 -13.76 27.14 37.75
CA ALA A 54 -14.28 26.83 36.43
C ALA A 54 -13.19 26.58 35.36
N SER A 55 -12.07 27.30 35.43
CA SER A 55 -10.91 27.10 34.54
C SER A 55 -10.20 25.77 34.80
N LEU A 56 -10.18 25.29 36.05
CA LEU A 56 -9.57 24.00 36.42
C LEU A 56 -10.38 22.83 35.87
N VAL A 57 -11.70 22.87 36.02
CA VAL A 57 -12.62 21.87 35.43
C VAL A 57 -12.51 21.87 33.91
N THR A 58 -12.39 23.06 33.30
CA THR A 58 -12.17 23.18 31.86
C THR A 58 -10.83 22.59 31.42
N GLY A 59 -9.76 22.83 32.18
CA GLY A 59 -8.45 22.22 31.95
C GLY A 59 -8.52 20.69 31.95
N VAL A 60 -9.07 20.09 33.01
CA VAL A 60 -9.22 18.62 33.11
C VAL A 60 -10.05 18.05 31.96
N ARG A 61 -11.10 18.75 31.53
CA ARG A 61 -11.91 18.33 30.38
C ARG A 61 -11.10 18.32 29.08
N ILE A 62 -10.31 19.36 28.80
CA ILE A 62 -9.49 19.43 27.58
C ILE A 62 -8.45 18.30 27.57
N VAL A 63 -7.86 17.99 28.72
CA VAL A 63 -6.96 16.85 28.88
C VAL A 63 -7.65 15.53 28.54
N ALA A 64 -8.82 15.30 29.11
CA ALA A 64 -9.59 14.07 28.88
C ALA A 64 -10.01 13.93 27.40
N GLU A 65 -10.37 15.04 26.76
CA GLU A 65 -10.69 15.09 25.33
C GLU A 65 -9.45 14.81 24.48
N ALA A 66 -8.30 15.42 24.78
CA ALA A 66 -7.06 15.19 24.03
C ALA A 66 -6.57 13.74 24.14
N VAL A 67 -6.69 13.11 25.31
CA VAL A 67 -6.35 11.68 25.50
C VAL A 67 -7.31 10.78 24.71
N ARG A 68 -8.61 11.09 24.72
CA ARG A 68 -9.60 10.35 23.92
C ARG A 68 -9.30 10.48 22.43
N ASP A 69 -9.07 11.69 21.94
CA ASP A 69 -8.75 11.97 20.54
C ASP A 69 -7.49 11.22 20.11
N TYR A 70 -6.45 11.19 20.95
CA TYR A 70 -5.25 10.40 20.69
C TYR A 70 -5.55 8.91 20.54
N HIS A 71 -6.33 8.32 21.45
CA HIS A 71 -6.66 6.89 21.36
C HIS A 71 -7.46 6.57 20.09
N VAL A 72 -8.41 7.43 19.72
CA VAL A 72 -9.21 7.27 18.49
C VAL A 72 -8.30 7.34 17.26
N VAL A 73 -7.46 8.37 17.15
CA VAL A 73 -6.54 8.52 16.02
C VAL A 73 -5.56 7.35 15.97
N ARG A 74 -5.01 6.93 17.10
CA ARG A 74 -4.10 5.78 17.17
C ARG A 74 -4.76 4.51 16.64
N GLN A 75 -5.98 4.19 17.08
CA GLN A 75 -6.70 3.01 16.61
C GLN A 75 -7.01 3.09 15.11
N GLN A 76 -7.40 4.27 14.61
CA GLN A 76 -7.62 4.49 13.18
C GLN A 76 -6.33 4.27 12.36
N GLU A 77 -5.20 4.82 12.81
CA GLU A 77 -3.92 4.67 12.12
C GLU A 77 -3.39 3.22 12.19
N GLU A 78 -3.56 2.53 13.32
CA GLU A 78 -3.26 1.10 13.43
C GLU A 78 -4.10 0.28 12.43
N THR A 79 -5.39 0.60 12.30
CA THR A 79 -6.30 -0.06 11.34
C THR A 79 -5.88 0.20 9.90
N LYS A 80 -5.59 1.46 9.54
CA LYS A 80 -5.10 1.82 8.20
C LYS A 80 -3.78 1.13 7.87
N ARG A 81 -2.84 1.04 8.82
CA ARG A 81 -1.56 0.33 8.61
C ARG A 81 -1.78 -1.16 8.39
N ALA A 82 -2.67 -1.78 9.17
CA ALA A 82 -3.03 -3.19 8.99
C ALA A 82 -3.69 -3.43 7.62
N GLU A 83 -4.59 -2.54 7.20
CA GLU A 83 -5.23 -2.59 5.88
C GLU A 83 -4.20 -2.45 4.76
N ILE A 84 -3.31 -1.45 4.82
CA ILE A 84 -2.22 -1.27 3.84
C ILE A 84 -1.35 -2.53 3.79
N ALA A 85 -0.94 -3.07 4.93
CA ALA A 85 -0.12 -4.28 4.98
C ALA A 85 -0.83 -5.48 4.32
N SER A 86 -2.13 -5.66 4.58
CA SER A 86 -2.93 -6.70 3.94
C SER A 86 -3.04 -6.49 2.43
N GLN A 87 -3.31 -5.27 1.97
CA GLN A 87 -3.39 -4.96 0.54
C GLN A 87 -2.04 -5.15 -0.15
N THR A 88 -0.95 -4.76 0.50
CA THR A 88 0.42 -4.98 0.01
C THR A 88 0.71 -6.47 -0.13
N ALA A 89 0.36 -7.29 0.86
CA ALA A 89 0.56 -8.74 0.77
C ALA A 89 -0.18 -9.37 -0.42
N VAL A 90 -1.45 -9.00 -0.63
CA VAL A 90 -2.24 -9.46 -1.78
C VAL A 90 -1.59 -9.03 -3.10
N ARG A 91 -1.24 -7.74 -3.25
CA ARG A 91 -0.63 -7.24 -4.49
C ARG A 91 0.74 -7.85 -4.78
N LEU A 92 1.54 -8.13 -3.75
CA LEU A 92 2.81 -8.83 -3.91
C LEU A 92 2.59 -10.25 -4.41
N GLN A 93 1.61 -10.97 -3.85
CA GLN A 93 1.25 -12.30 -4.31
C GLN A 93 0.74 -12.29 -5.77
N GLU A 94 -0.09 -11.32 -6.15
CA GLU A 94 -0.52 -11.14 -7.55
C GLU A 94 0.65 -10.88 -8.50
N LEU A 95 1.64 -10.09 -8.07
CA LEU A 95 2.86 -9.82 -8.84
C LEU A 95 3.71 -11.09 -9.01
N ASP A 96 3.88 -11.87 -7.94
CA ASP A 96 4.63 -13.11 -7.95
C ASP A 96 3.99 -14.14 -8.89
N LEU A 97 2.67 -14.31 -8.81
CA LEU A 97 1.91 -15.18 -9.72
C LEU A 97 2.04 -14.71 -11.18
N SER A 98 1.93 -13.40 -11.42
CA SER A 98 2.08 -12.83 -12.77
C SER A 98 3.48 -13.08 -13.32
N ARG A 99 4.51 -12.93 -12.47
CA ARG A 99 5.91 -13.22 -12.83
C ARG A 99 6.09 -14.69 -13.18
N GLU A 100 5.57 -15.59 -12.36
CA GLU A 100 5.69 -17.03 -12.58
C GLU A 100 4.99 -17.47 -13.86
N LEU A 101 3.75 -16.99 -14.09
CA LEU A 101 3.01 -17.25 -15.32
C LEU A 101 3.78 -16.77 -16.55
N LEU A 102 4.32 -15.55 -16.52
CA LEU A 102 5.11 -15.00 -17.61
C LEU A 102 6.38 -15.82 -17.87
N ALA A 103 7.09 -16.22 -16.81
CA ALA A 103 8.28 -17.05 -16.93
C ALA A 103 7.96 -18.40 -17.58
N GLN A 104 6.95 -19.11 -17.07
CA GLN A 104 6.53 -20.41 -17.61
C GLN A 104 6.07 -20.31 -19.07
N TYR A 105 5.28 -19.29 -19.41
CA TYR A 105 4.86 -19.06 -20.80
C TYR A 105 6.05 -18.82 -21.71
N LEU A 106 7.00 -17.98 -21.30
CA LEU A 106 8.16 -17.65 -22.12
C LEU A 106 9.05 -18.88 -22.31
N ASP A 107 9.37 -19.61 -21.24
CA ASP A 107 10.17 -20.84 -21.32
C ASP A 107 9.53 -21.83 -22.29
N ARG A 108 8.22 -22.09 -22.15
CA ARG A 108 7.49 -22.99 -23.05
C ARG A 108 7.49 -22.50 -24.49
N SER A 109 7.23 -21.21 -24.70
CA SER A 109 7.19 -20.61 -26.04
C SER A 109 8.56 -20.68 -26.74
N PHE A 110 9.64 -20.48 -26.00
CA PHE A 110 10.99 -20.58 -26.56
C PHE A 110 11.38 -22.03 -26.86
N ASP A 111 11.04 -22.98 -25.99
CA ASP A 111 11.26 -24.41 -26.24
C ASP A 111 10.49 -24.89 -27.49
N GLU A 112 9.20 -24.56 -27.59
CA GLU A 112 8.38 -24.91 -28.77
C GLU A 112 8.93 -24.29 -30.05
N ARG A 113 9.40 -23.03 -29.97
CA ARG A 113 10.05 -22.38 -31.12
C ARG A 113 11.34 -23.07 -31.52
N ARG A 114 12.18 -23.47 -30.57
CA ARG A 114 13.40 -24.23 -30.86
C ARG A 114 13.04 -25.50 -31.62
N ASP A 115 12.07 -26.25 -31.11
CA ASP A 115 11.66 -27.53 -31.70
C ASP A 115 11.06 -27.33 -33.10
N ASN A 116 10.30 -26.26 -33.31
CA ASN A 116 9.78 -25.89 -34.63
C ASN A 116 10.89 -25.49 -35.61
N PHE A 117 11.90 -24.73 -35.18
CA PHE A 117 13.07 -24.44 -36.02
C PHE A 117 13.80 -25.70 -36.43
N VAL A 118 14.05 -26.63 -35.50
CA VAL A 118 14.70 -27.93 -35.80
C VAL A 118 13.90 -28.68 -36.87
N ARG A 119 12.59 -28.81 -36.70
CA ARG A 119 11.72 -29.48 -37.70
C ARG A 119 11.73 -28.82 -39.08
N LEU A 120 11.78 -27.49 -39.13
CA LEU A 120 11.83 -26.74 -40.38
C LEU A 120 13.18 -26.91 -41.09
N PHE A 121 14.29 -26.92 -40.35
CA PHE A 121 15.61 -27.23 -40.90
C PHE A 121 15.71 -28.68 -41.38
N ASP A 122 15.19 -29.65 -40.61
CA ASP A 122 15.13 -31.06 -41.03
C ASP A 122 14.26 -31.26 -42.30
N ALA A 123 13.21 -30.47 -42.46
CA ALA A 123 12.38 -30.48 -43.67
C ALA A 123 13.12 -29.85 -44.87
N LEU A 124 13.86 -28.78 -44.63
CA LEU A 124 14.70 -28.12 -45.63
C LEU A 124 15.80 -29.06 -46.14
N ASP A 125 16.52 -29.73 -45.22
CA ASP A 125 17.59 -30.67 -45.54
C ASP A 125 17.07 -31.85 -46.39
N ARG A 126 15.89 -32.38 -46.05
CA ARG A 126 15.23 -33.43 -46.83
C ARG A 126 14.82 -32.95 -48.22
N ALA A 127 14.16 -31.80 -48.32
CA ALA A 127 13.76 -31.23 -49.61
C ALA A 127 14.97 -30.95 -50.51
N GLN A 128 16.08 -30.48 -49.93
CA GLN A 128 17.34 -30.28 -50.64
C GLN A 128 17.93 -31.60 -51.14
N ALA A 129 17.92 -32.66 -50.33
CA ALA A 129 18.41 -33.99 -50.73
C ALA A 129 17.57 -34.63 -51.85
N GLU A 130 16.26 -34.39 -51.85
CA GLU A 130 15.30 -34.90 -52.84
C GLU A 130 15.22 -34.04 -54.11
N GLY A 131 15.80 -32.83 -54.09
CA GLY A 131 15.69 -31.87 -55.19
C GLY A 131 14.28 -31.26 -55.32
N ASP A 132 13.46 -31.33 -54.27
CA ASP A 132 12.11 -30.76 -54.26
C ASP A 132 12.16 -29.26 -53.95
N GLN A 133 12.23 -28.48 -55.02
CA GLN A 133 12.24 -27.01 -54.97
C GLN A 133 11.00 -26.43 -54.26
N THR A 134 9.85 -27.10 -54.32
CA THR A 134 8.59 -26.61 -53.73
C THR A 134 8.64 -26.74 -52.22
N SER A 135 9.01 -27.92 -51.72
CA SER A 135 9.16 -28.16 -50.29
C SER A 135 10.29 -27.32 -49.69
N MET A 136 11.37 -27.09 -50.44
CA MET A 136 12.47 -26.21 -50.04
C MET A 136 12.00 -24.77 -49.84
N SER A 137 11.21 -24.22 -50.78
CA SER A 137 10.63 -22.88 -50.65
C SER A 137 9.68 -22.79 -49.46
N ALA A 138 8.82 -23.79 -49.27
CA ALA A 138 7.87 -23.82 -48.16
C ALA A 138 8.58 -23.85 -46.79
N ALA A 139 9.66 -24.62 -46.66
CA ALA A 139 10.46 -24.68 -45.43
C ALA A 139 11.12 -23.31 -45.13
N LEU A 140 11.70 -22.65 -46.13
CA LEU A 140 12.31 -21.31 -45.98
C LEU A 140 11.27 -20.24 -45.61
N ASP A 141 10.10 -20.27 -46.23
CA ASP A 141 9.00 -19.37 -45.88
C ASP A 141 8.53 -19.60 -44.43
N GLY A 142 8.45 -20.85 -43.99
CA GLY A 142 8.15 -21.22 -42.60
C GLY A 142 9.20 -20.69 -41.61
N ILE A 143 10.48 -20.80 -41.93
CA ILE A 143 11.59 -20.26 -41.11
C ILE A 143 11.46 -18.73 -41.00
N LEU A 144 11.21 -18.06 -42.13
CA LEU A 144 11.07 -16.61 -42.17
C LEU A 144 9.83 -16.13 -41.38
N ALA A 145 8.71 -16.85 -41.49
CA ALA A 145 7.50 -16.56 -40.75
C ALA A 145 7.71 -16.73 -39.23
N LEU A 146 8.33 -17.84 -38.82
CA LEU A 146 8.63 -18.10 -37.41
C LEU A 146 9.61 -17.07 -36.84
N ALA A 147 10.63 -16.67 -37.61
CA ALA A 147 11.57 -15.61 -37.24
C ALA A 147 10.90 -14.24 -37.07
N LYS A 148 9.89 -13.92 -37.89
CA LYS A 148 9.10 -12.67 -37.78
C LYS A 148 8.11 -12.67 -36.63
N SER A 149 7.62 -13.85 -36.21
CA SER A 149 6.72 -13.96 -35.06
C SER A 149 7.44 -13.65 -33.75
N SER A 150 6.75 -13.03 -32.78
CA SER A 150 7.30 -12.73 -31.44
C SER A 150 6.38 -13.28 -30.35
N PRO A 151 6.90 -14.02 -29.33
CA PRO A 151 6.07 -14.52 -28.23
C PRO A 151 5.42 -13.38 -27.43
N PHE A 152 6.06 -12.20 -27.41
CA PHE A 152 5.55 -11.02 -26.73
C PHE A 152 4.33 -10.40 -27.42
N LEU A 153 4.19 -10.55 -28.75
CA LEU A 153 3.00 -10.10 -29.47
C LEU A 153 1.78 -10.93 -29.07
N SER A 154 1.95 -12.26 -29.01
CA SER A 154 0.89 -13.19 -28.58
C SER A 154 0.44 -12.92 -27.13
N LEU A 155 1.36 -12.65 -26.21
CA LEU A 155 1.02 -12.24 -24.84
C LEU A 155 0.24 -10.93 -24.77
N ALA A 156 0.65 -9.93 -25.55
CA ALA A 156 -0.02 -8.62 -25.56
C ALA A 156 -1.46 -8.73 -26.08
N GLU A 157 -1.67 -9.54 -27.12
CA GLU A 157 -3.00 -9.85 -27.65
C GLU A 157 -3.85 -10.64 -26.65
N ALA A 158 -3.29 -11.68 -26.02
CA ALA A 158 -3.99 -12.44 -24.99
C ALA A 158 -4.43 -11.55 -23.82
N ARG A 159 -3.56 -10.67 -23.34
CA ARG A 159 -3.90 -9.68 -22.31
C ARG A 159 -5.02 -8.74 -22.77
N ARG A 160 -4.98 -8.28 -24.02
CA ARG A 160 -6.01 -7.39 -24.59
C ARG A 160 -7.37 -8.08 -24.64
N ARG A 161 -7.40 -9.35 -25.05
CA ARG A 161 -8.63 -10.16 -25.08
C ARG A 161 -9.19 -10.41 -23.68
N MET A 162 -8.34 -10.73 -22.71
CA MET A 162 -8.75 -10.84 -21.31
C MET A 162 -9.34 -9.53 -20.75
N ALA A 163 -8.81 -8.38 -21.17
CA ALA A 163 -9.35 -7.08 -20.77
C ALA A 163 -10.70 -6.73 -21.46
N GLN A 164 -11.02 -7.38 -22.58
CA GLN A 164 -12.21 -7.10 -23.40
C GLN A 164 -13.37 -8.08 -23.15
N GLY A 165 -13.13 -9.19 -22.43
CA GLY A 165 -14.18 -10.16 -22.07
C GLY A 165 -14.60 -11.11 -23.19
N ASP A 166 -13.95 -11.06 -24.36
CA ASP A 166 -14.20 -11.96 -25.50
C ASP A 166 -13.34 -13.23 -25.39
N TYR A 167 -13.94 -14.27 -24.81
CA TYR A 167 -13.35 -15.61 -24.72
C TYR A 167 -13.92 -16.50 -25.84
N GLU A 168 -13.25 -16.52 -26.99
CA GLU A 168 -13.35 -17.66 -27.92
C GLU A 168 -11.98 -18.35 -27.96
N VAL A 169 -11.90 -19.49 -27.29
CA VAL A 169 -10.73 -20.39 -27.36
C VAL A 169 -11.03 -21.37 -28.48
N GLU A 170 -10.55 -21.07 -29.70
CA GLU A 170 -10.42 -22.12 -30.72
C GLU A 170 -9.24 -23.01 -30.30
N LEU A 171 -9.57 -24.25 -29.93
CA LEU A 171 -8.64 -25.35 -29.69
C LEU A 171 -8.30 -26.04 -31.01
#